data_AF-A0A2E6XFK4-F1
#
_entry.id   AF-A0A2E6XFK4-F1
#
_cell.length_a   1.000
_cell.length_b   1.000
_cell.length_c   1.000
_cell.angle_alpha   90.00
_cell.angle_beta   90.00
_cell.angle_gamma   90.00
#
_symmetry.space_group_name_H-M   'P 1'
#
loop_
_entity.id
_entity.type
_entity.pdbx_description
1 polymer ?
#
loop_
_entity_poly.entity_id
_entity_poly.type
_entity_poly.pdbx_seq_one_letter_code
_entity_poly.pdbx_strand_id
1 'polypeptide(L)'
;MTTTVCEALPERTALLESLESFRRGTSEAPMVTKWPHALSEGGAGDEEPSTMTFVLYSNDVDRHGDVISTDDWVLDSHQRNPVFLWVHDYRRPAIGRAERVWREPHRLLANMKFAPTEFMTARSQPSTGPRSSGESR
;
A
#
# COMPACT_ATOMS: atom_id res chain seq x y z
N MET A 1 -30.26 2.54 28.88
CA MET A 1 -29.19 1.90 28.08
C MET A 1 -29.05 2.74 26.82
N THR A 2 -28.04 3.62 26.79
CA THR A 2 -27.86 4.56 25.69
C THR A 2 -26.95 3.91 24.67
N THR A 3 -27.52 3.39 23.58
CA THR A 3 -26.75 2.89 22.44
C THR A 3 -26.17 4.10 21.71
N THR A 4 -24.89 4.37 21.94
CA THR A 4 -24.14 5.32 21.11
C THR A 4 -24.00 4.71 19.73
N VAL A 5 -24.78 5.23 18.77
CA VAL A 5 -24.59 4.95 17.35
C VAL A 5 -23.29 5.63 16.95
N CYS A 6 -22.28 4.85 16.55
CA CYS A 6 -21.10 5.39 15.87
C CYS A 6 -21.58 6.20 14.66
N GLU A 7 -21.33 7.51 14.66
CA GLU A 7 -21.52 8.33 13.46
C GLU A 7 -20.76 7.66 12.31
N ALA A 8 -21.50 7.29 11.26
CA ALA A 8 -20.90 6.83 10.03
C ALA A 8 -20.15 8.01 9.42
N LEU A 9 -18.83 7.88 9.28
CA LEU A 9 -17.98 8.85 8.60
C LEU A 9 -18.61 9.23 7.25
N PRO A 10 -18.67 10.53 6.87
CA PRO A 10 -19.31 11.01 5.65
C PRO A 10 -18.87 10.27 4.37
N GLU A 11 -17.62 9.81 4.35
CA GLU A 11 -17.03 9.04 3.26
C GLU A 11 -17.68 7.67 3.06
N ARG A 12 -18.12 7.01 4.14
CA ARG A 12 -18.82 5.71 4.06
C ARG A 12 -20.18 5.87 3.39
N THR A 13 -20.94 6.90 3.78
CA THR A 13 -22.26 7.18 3.23
C THR A 13 -22.16 7.52 1.75
N ALA A 14 -21.22 8.40 1.38
CA ALA A 14 -20.96 8.75 -0.02
C ALA A 14 -20.55 7.54 -0.87
N LEU A 15 -19.70 6.65 -0.34
CA LEU A 15 -19.32 5.41 -1.01
C LEU A 15 -20.53 4.49 -1.22
N LEU A 16 -21.37 4.32 -0.20
CA LEU A 16 -22.55 3.46 -0.29
C LEU A 16 -23.59 3.98 -1.29
N GLU A 17 -23.83 5.28 -1.32
CA GLU A 17 -24.73 5.91 -2.30
C GLU A 17 -24.20 5.75 -3.73
N SER A 18 -22.88 5.88 -3.91
CA SER A 18 -22.23 5.65 -5.20
C SER A 18 -22.34 4.18 -5.64
N LEU A 19 -22.14 3.23 -4.73
CA LEU A 19 -22.31 1.80 -5.00
C LEU A 19 -23.76 1.45 -5.36
N GLU A 20 -24.73 2.06 -4.69
CA GLU A 20 -26.15 1.83 -4.98
C GLU A 20 -26.55 2.41 -6.34
N SER A 21 -26.01 3.57 -6.70
CA SER A 21 -26.20 4.18 -8.02
C SER A 21 -25.59 3.34 -9.14
N PHE A 22 -24.40 2.79 -8.92
CA PHE A 22 -23.76 1.84 -9.85
C PHE A 22 -24.59 0.56 -10.01
N ARG A 23 -25.07 -0.02 -8.89
CA ARG A 23 -25.94 -1.21 -8.91
C ARG A 23 -27.23 -0.97 -9.71
N ARG A 24 -27.76 0.25 -9.69
CA ARG A 24 -28.96 0.67 -10.45
C ARG A 24 -28.64 1.03 -11.92
N GLY A 25 -27.37 1.03 -12.33
CA GLY A 25 -26.94 1.38 -13.68
C GLY A 25 -27.05 2.87 -14.00
N THR A 26 -27.18 3.73 -12.98
CA THR A 26 -27.34 5.19 -13.15
C THR A 26 -26.02 5.94 -13.02
N SER A 27 -24.94 5.27 -12.62
CA SER A 27 -23.60 5.84 -12.55
C SER A 27 -22.55 4.80 -12.93
N GLU A 28 -21.35 5.27 -13.25
CA GLU A 28 -20.16 4.42 -13.40
C GLU A 28 -19.72 3.81 -12.05
N ALA A 29 -18.86 2.79 -12.13
CA ALA A 29 -18.33 2.13 -10.94
C ALA A 29 -17.47 3.10 -10.12
N PRO A 30 -17.73 3.25 -8.80
CA PRO A 30 -16.87 4.07 -7.96
C PRO A 30 -15.44 3.54 -7.97
N MET A 31 -14.47 4.43 -8.19
CA MET A 31 -13.06 4.10 -8.02
C MET A 31 -12.75 3.96 -6.53
N VAL A 32 -12.61 2.72 -6.06
CA VAL A 32 -12.10 2.44 -4.72
C VAL A 32 -10.59 2.33 -4.78
N THR A 33 -9.88 3.37 -4.35
CA THR A 33 -8.47 3.22 -4.05
C THR A 33 -8.36 2.48 -2.73
N LYS A 34 -7.80 1.25 -2.73
CA LYS A 34 -7.40 0.57 -1.49
C LYS A 34 -6.21 1.34 -0.91
N TRP A 35 -6.47 2.44 -0.23
CA TRP A 35 -5.42 3.15 0.48
C TRP A 35 -5.02 2.32 1.69
N PRO A 36 -3.74 1.98 1.87
CA PRO A 36 -3.29 1.40 3.13
C PRO A 36 -3.48 2.48 4.20
N HIS A 37 -4.44 2.28 5.09
CA HIS A 37 -4.61 3.07 6.30
C HIS A 37 -3.42 2.82 7.24
N ALA A 38 -2.24 3.33 6.86
CA ALA A 38 -0.99 3.39 7.62
C ALA A 38 0.07 4.11 6.77
N LEU A 39 -0.18 5.36 6.40
CA LEU A 39 0.93 6.26 6.11
C LEU A 39 1.23 6.99 7.41
N SER A 40 2.24 6.51 8.14
CA SER A 40 2.97 7.43 9.02
C SER A 40 3.47 8.56 8.14
N GLU A 41 3.19 9.81 8.51
CA GLU A 41 3.70 10.96 7.78
C GLU A 41 5.22 10.84 7.67
N GLY A 42 5.71 10.69 6.44
CA GLY A 42 7.13 10.69 6.15
C GLY A 42 7.64 12.11 6.36
N GLY A 43 8.19 12.38 7.54
CA GLY A 43 8.96 13.60 7.78
C GLY A 43 10.15 13.64 6.82
N ALA A 44 10.17 14.65 5.95
CA ALA A 44 11.36 15.02 5.21
C ALA A 44 12.41 15.52 6.20
N GLY A 45 13.31 14.63 6.61
CA GLY A 45 14.45 14.92 7.48
C GLY A 45 15.63 14.06 7.05
N ASP A 46 16.80 14.68 6.98
CA ASP A 46 18.01 14.14 6.36
C ASP A 46 18.50 12.78 6.93
N GLU A 47 18.96 11.93 6.00
CA GLU A 47 19.96 10.85 6.13
C GLU A 47 19.63 9.43 6.66
N GLU A 48 18.40 9.03 6.96
CA GLU A 48 18.08 7.60 7.15
C GLU A 48 17.06 7.10 6.11
N PRO A 49 17.27 5.92 5.47
CA PRO A 49 16.31 5.35 4.53
C PRO A 49 14.96 5.17 5.22
N SER A 50 13.96 5.94 4.78
CA SER A 50 12.62 5.94 5.33
C SER A 50 12.02 4.53 5.27
N THR A 51 11.74 3.97 6.43
CA THR A 51 11.01 2.71 6.55
C THR A 51 9.54 2.93 6.16
N MET A 52 9.02 2.11 5.25
CA MET A 52 7.63 2.23 4.75
C MET A 52 6.79 1.03 5.19
N THR A 53 5.57 1.30 5.67
CA THR A 53 4.64 0.25 6.11
C THR A 53 3.79 -0.25 4.93
N PHE A 54 3.71 -1.57 4.79
CA PHE A 54 2.92 -2.24 3.77
C PHE A 54 1.95 -3.24 4.39
N VAL A 55 0.77 -3.37 3.79
CA VAL A 55 -0.10 -4.53 4.01
C VAL A 55 0.34 -5.61 3.03
N LEU A 56 0.93 -6.68 3.56
CA LEU A 56 1.43 -7.80 2.76
C LEU A 56 0.31 -8.74 2.33
N TYR A 57 -0.70 -8.90 3.18
CA TYR A 57 -1.84 -9.78 2.93
C TYR A 57 -3.07 -9.32 3.70
N SER A 58 -4.26 -9.60 3.17
CA SER A 58 -5.53 -9.48 3.86
C SER A 58 -6.38 -10.74 3.67
N ASN A 59 -7.09 -11.16 4.71
CA ASN A 59 -7.96 -12.35 4.70
C ASN A 59 -9.27 -12.09 3.93
N ASP A 60 -9.23 -11.24 2.90
CA ASP A 60 -10.36 -10.99 2.02
C ASP A 60 -10.50 -12.16 1.04
N VAL A 61 -11.72 -12.36 0.52
CA VAL A 61 -11.97 -13.35 -0.53
C VAL A 61 -11.14 -12.99 -1.77
N ASP A 62 -10.31 -13.92 -2.23
CA ASP A 62 -9.48 -13.72 -3.42
C ASP A 62 -10.29 -13.90 -4.72
N ARG A 63 -9.62 -13.78 -5.88
CA ARG A 63 -10.30 -13.92 -7.18
C ARG A 63 -10.83 -15.33 -7.47
N HIS A 64 -10.34 -16.33 -6.73
CA HIS A 64 -10.72 -17.73 -6.86
C HIS A 64 -11.85 -18.09 -5.89
N GLY A 65 -12.25 -17.17 -5.01
CA GLY A 65 -13.32 -17.39 -4.03
C GLY A 65 -12.81 -17.97 -2.71
N ASP A 66 -11.49 -18.09 -2.54
CA ASP A 66 -10.88 -18.68 -1.35
C ASP A 66 -10.48 -17.59 -0.34
N VAL A 67 -10.40 -17.99 0.93
CA VAL A 67 -9.88 -17.16 2.04
C VAL A 67 -8.77 -17.95 2.72
N ILE A 68 -7.58 -17.34 2.82
CA ILE A 68 -6.46 -17.91 3.56
C ILE A 68 -6.27 -17.08 4.83
N SER A 69 -6.45 -17.67 6.01
CA SER A 69 -6.21 -16.93 7.26
C SER A 69 -4.72 -16.75 7.53
N THR A 70 -4.32 -15.56 7.97
CA THR A 70 -2.97 -15.24 8.47
C THR A 70 -2.66 -15.81 9.85
N ASP A 71 -3.67 -16.27 10.60
CA ASP A 71 -3.52 -16.68 12.00
C ASP A 71 -2.53 -17.83 12.18
N ASP A 72 -2.50 -18.76 11.22
CA ASP A 72 -1.69 -19.98 11.27
C ASP A 72 -0.43 -19.94 10.39
N TRP A 73 -0.02 -18.77 9.90
CA TRP A 73 1.19 -18.68 9.09
C TRP A 73 2.44 -19.03 9.93
N VAL A 74 3.41 -19.71 9.34
CA VAL A 74 4.70 -19.98 10.01
C VAL A 74 5.73 -19.01 9.45
N LEU A 75 6.10 -17.99 10.23
CA LEU A 75 6.95 -16.88 9.78
C LEU A 75 8.40 -16.96 10.24
N ASP A 76 8.77 -17.95 11.05
CA ASP A 76 10.11 -18.06 11.68
C ASP A 76 11.24 -18.08 10.64
N SER A 77 11.07 -18.83 9.56
CA SER A 77 12.04 -18.88 8.46
C SER A 77 12.19 -17.54 7.76
N HIS A 78 11.09 -16.83 7.54
CA HIS A 78 11.13 -15.50 6.94
C HIS A 78 11.78 -14.50 7.89
N GLN A 79 11.46 -14.51 9.19
CA GLN A 79 12.04 -13.60 10.17
C GLN A 79 13.56 -13.77 10.33
N ARG A 80 14.09 -14.98 10.12
CA ARG A 80 15.54 -15.24 10.11
C ARG A 80 16.25 -14.54 8.94
N ASN A 81 15.61 -14.44 7.78
CA ASN A 81 16.14 -13.74 6.61
C ASN A 81 15.01 -13.04 5.82
N PRO A 82 14.56 -11.85 6.27
CA PRO A 82 13.34 -11.22 5.77
C PRO A 82 13.59 -10.42 4.49
N VAL A 83 13.85 -11.15 3.40
CA VAL A 83 14.14 -10.56 2.09
C VAL A 83 12.90 -9.90 1.49
N PHE A 84 13.08 -8.69 0.94
CA PHE A 84 12.08 -8.01 0.14
C PHE A 84 12.48 -8.11 -1.34
N LEU A 85 11.66 -8.76 -2.15
CA LEU A 85 11.96 -9.06 -3.56
C LEU A 85 11.12 -8.20 -4.51
N TRP A 86 11.69 -7.93 -5.68
CA TRP A 86 10.95 -7.37 -6.80
C TRP A 86 10.14 -8.47 -7.48
N VAL A 87 8.81 -8.38 -7.46
CA VAL A 87 7.89 -9.25 -8.25
C VAL A 87 8.21 -10.75 -8.09
N HIS A 88 8.58 -11.18 -6.87
CA HIS A 88 8.96 -12.57 -6.58
C HIS A 88 10.13 -13.12 -7.45
N ASP A 89 10.96 -12.25 -8.03
CA ASP A 89 12.11 -12.65 -8.85
C ASP A 89 13.33 -12.97 -7.98
N TYR A 90 13.57 -14.28 -7.78
CA TYR A 90 14.72 -14.80 -7.02
C TYR A 90 16.06 -14.70 -7.75
N ARG A 91 16.07 -14.33 -9.04
CA ARG A 91 17.29 -14.22 -9.85
C ARG A 91 17.93 -12.84 -9.74
N ARG A 92 17.22 -11.87 -9.17
CA ARG A 92 17.70 -10.51 -8.96
C ARG A 92 18.10 -10.29 -7.50
N PRO A 93 19.03 -9.36 -7.23
CA PRO A 93 19.29 -8.91 -5.86
C PRO A 93 17.99 -8.44 -5.19
N ALA A 94 17.90 -8.68 -3.87
CA ALA A 94 16.78 -8.20 -3.08
C ALA A 94 16.69 -6.67 -3.14
N ILE A 95 15.46 -6.17 -3.18
CA ILE A 95 15.15 -4.74 -3.15
C ILE A 95 15.07 -4.19 -1.72
N GLY A 96 15.38 -5.00 -0.71
CA GLY A 96 15.39 -4.52 0.66
C GLY A 96 15.14 -5.63 1.65
N ARG A 97 14.69 -5.22 2.82
CA ARG A 97 14.46 -6.09 3.96
C ARG A 97 13.21 -5.65 4.74
N ALA A 98 12.44 -6.59 5.25
CA ALA A 98 11.43 -6.29 6.26
C ALA A 98 12.11 -6.13 7.63
N GLU A 99 12.04 -4.92 8.22
CA GLU A 99 12.57 -4.64 9.56
C GLU A 99 11.66 -5.19 10.65
N ARG A 100 10.34 -5.19 10.40
CA ARG A 100 9.34 -5.73 11.31
C ARG A 100 8.20 -6.32 10.51
N VAL A 101 7.72 -7.50 10.90
CA VAL A 101 6.51 -8.13 10.37
C VAL A 101 5.61 -8.44 11.54
N TRP A 102 4.33 -8.06 11.47
CA TRP A 102 3.36 -8.33 12.53
C TRP A 102 1.98 -8.63 11.94
N ARG A 103 1.17 -9.31 12.75
CA ARG A 103 -0.22 -9.61 12.43
C ARG A 103 -1.14 -8.62 13.10
N GLU A 104 -2.18 -8.26 12.38
CA GLU A 104 -3.37 -7.60 12.90
C GLU A 104 -4.58 -8.48 12.57
N PRO A 105 -5.76 -8.26 13.20
CA PRO A 105 -6.96 -8.97 12.82
C PRO A 105 -7.18 -8.88 11.30
N HIS A 106 -7.23 -10.04 10.66
CA HIS A 106 -7.45 -10.21 9.22
C HIS A 106 -6.34 -9.67 8.28
N ARG A 107 -5.16 -9.28 8.78
CA ARG A 107 -4.09 -8.69 7.96
C ARG A 107 -2.69 -9.08 8.43
N LEU A 108 -1.76 -9.10 7.48
CA LEU A 108 -0.32 -9.15 7.76
C LEU A 108 0.31 -7.84 7.28
N LEU A 109 1.07 -7.21 8.17
CA LEU A 109 1.75 -5.95 7.88
C LEU A 109 3.25 -6.09 8.06
N ALA A 110 3.98 -5.22 7.37
CA ALA A 110 5.41 -5.14 7.53
C ALA A 110 5.95 -3.73 7.28
N ASN A 111 7.00 -3.42 8.03
CA ASN A 111 7.84 -2.26 7.84
C ASN A 111 9.01 -2.66 6.95
N MET A 112 9.08 -2.08 5.76
CA MET A 112 10.08 -2.39 4.75
C MET A 112 11.13 -1.28 4.70
N LYS A 113 12.39 -1.68 4.67
CA LYS A 113 13.53 -0.82 4.39
C LYS A 113 14.08 -1.16 3.02
N PHE A 114 14.14 -0.17 2.14
CA PHE A 114 14.75 -0.34 0.83
C PHE A 114 16.27 -0.40 0.94
N ALA A 115 16.89 -1.23 0.11
CA ALA A 115 18.35 -1.25 -0.03
C ALA A 115 18.86 0.11 -0.57
N PRO A 116 19.98 0.66 -0.05
CA PRO A 116 20.54 1.94 -0.47
C PRO A 116 21.29 1.79 -1.81
N THR A 117 20.57 1.45 -2.87
CA THR A 117 21.12 1.27 -4.22
C THR A 117 20.51 2.29 -5.18
N GLU A 118 21.25 2.69 -6.21
CA GLU A 118 20.77 3.66 -7.20
C GLU A 118 19.48 3.23 -7.90
N PHE A 119 19.22 1.92 -7.99
CA PHE A 119 17.98 1.38 -8.54
C PHE A 119 16.73 1.83 -7.75
N MET A 120 16.90 2.23 -6.50
CA MET A 120 15.80 2.40 -5.55
C MET A 120 15.78 3.72 -4.83
N THR A 121 16.90 4.44 -4.84
CA THR A 121 16.87 5.87 -4.59
C THR A 121 16.04 6.51 -5.70
N ALA A 122 14.83 6.95 -5.36
CA ALA A 122 14.00 7.72 -6.27
C ALA A 122 14.80 8.96 -6.69
N ARG A 123 15.39 8.92 -7.90
CA ARG A 123 15.81 10.15 -8.54
C ARG A 123 14.51 10.91 -8.78
N SER A 124 14.26 11.94 -7.98
CA SER A 124 13.28 12.98 -8.30
C SER A 124 13.51 13.33 -9.77
N GLN A 125 12.61 12.90 -10.66
CA GLN A 125 12.78 13.23 -12.06
C GLN A 125 12.71 14.76 -12.13
N PRO A 126 13.74 15.45 -12.68
CA PRO A 126 13.60 16.86 -12.94
C PRO A 126 12.43 17.00 -13.91
N SER A 127 11.42 17.78 -13.53
CA SER A 127 10.27 18.06 -14.39
C SER A 127 10.76 18.82 -15.63
N THR A 128 11.11 18.10 -16.69
CA THR A 128 11.37 18.68 -18.01
C THR A 128 10.02 19.05 -18.62
N GLY A 129 9.48 20.20 -18.19
CA GLY A 129 8.46 20.90 -18.96
C GLY A 129 9.06 21.40 -20.29
N PRO A 130 8.29 21.40 -21.39
CA PRO A 130 8.80 21.90 -22.66
C PRO A 130 9.06 23.40 -22.55
N ARG A 131 10.32 23.83 -22.71
CA ARG A 131 10.63 25.22 -23.04
C ARG A 131 10.18 25.45 -24.48
N SER A 132 9.00 26.03 -24.68
CA SER A 132 8.57 26.50 -25.99
C SER A 132 9.56 27.54 -26.50
N SER A 133 10.22 27.20 -27.60
CA SER A 133 11.00 28.07 -28.44
C SER A 133 10.18 29.28 -28.88
N GLY A 134 10.65 30.48 -28.54
CA GLY A 134 10.09 31.74 -29.01
C GLY A 134 11.22 32.70 -29.35
N GLU A 135 11.90 32.46 -30.48
CA GLU A 135 12.62 33.54 -31.16
C GLU A 135 12.59 33.26 -32.66
N SER A 136 11.59 33.84 -33.32
CA SER A 136 11.48 33.89 -34.77
C SER A 136 12.16 35.19 -35.22
N ARG A 137 13.21 35.04 -36.02
CA ARG A 137 13.87 36.10 -36.76
C ARG A 137 13.12 36.38 -38.06
#